data_AF-A0A9P8SCY5-F1
#
_entry.id   AF-A0A9P8SCY5-F1
#
_cell.length_a   1.000
_cell.length_b   1.000
_cell.length_c   1.000
_cell.angle_alpha   90.00
_cell.angle_beta   90.00
_cell.angle_gamma   90.00
#
_symmetry.space_group_name_H-M   'P 1'
#
loop_
_entity.id
_entity.type
_entity.pdbx_description
1 polymer ?
#
loop_
_entity_poly.entity_id
_entity_poly.type
_entity_poly.pdbx_seq_one_letter_code
_entity_poly.pdbx_strand_id
1 'polypeptide(L)'
;MPTHFSDFGRGAYGNDGKSETVLSDVASDAEKSIGHLSDLEVIGGDAGASASATVCPWCGQPVDKMLLDDFSWGKRMNVRLQTRFCRQHKKQTAMETWRAKNYPEVDWEGMDRRFAAHRSFLLGIINGNASHFRSILAQKIKSGQARSMKKEGDMNPGYYGPRGFDLMCDYLVDEFGELLKEKAVDDRVIAGRGSAAFIQTVLVAELAVQLIKDDMGVSAEEARSIMEESKALGEMVHEGT
;
A
#
# COMPACT_ATOMS: atom_id res chain seq x y z
N MET A 1 58.30 13.24 4.33
CA MET A 1 59.29 13.27 5.44
C MET A 1 58.96 14.47 6.32
N PRO A 2 58.97 14.31 7.65
CA PRO A 2 57.86 14.74 8.49
C PRO A 2 58.24 15.80 9.54
N THR A 3 57.25 16.50 10.08
CA THR A 3 57.35 17.11 11.42
C THR A 3 56.30 16.50 12.33
N HIS A 4 56.83 15.77 13.30
CA HIS A 4 56.17 15.12 14.42
C HIS A 4 55.92 16.17 15.51
N PHE A 5 54.74 16.21 16.12
CA PHE A 5 54.60 16.59 17.53
C PHE A 5 53.39 15.88 18.15
N SER A 6 53.75 14.96 19.05
CA SER A 6 53.03 14.30 20.13
C SER A 6 52.37 15.32 21.08
N ASP A 7 51.50 15.06 22.05
CA ASP A 7 50.72 13.94 22.62
C ASP A 7 49.96 14.55 23.83
N PHE A 8 49.12 13.76 24.52
CA PHE A 8 48.41 14.04 25.79
C PHE A 8 47.12 14.89 25.70
N GLY A 9 46.01 14.55 26.34
CA GLY A 9 45.73 13.51 27.32
C GLY A 9 44.32 13.71 27.92
N ARG A 10 43.77 12.59 28.39
CA ARG A 10 42.55 12.35 29.20
C ARG A 10 41.91 13.53 29.95
N GLY A 11 40.57 13.50 30.00
CA GLY A 11 39.78 14.11 31.07
C GLY A 11 38.33 13.63 31.05
N ALA A 12 37.96 12.79 32.02
CA ALA A 12 36.61 12.32 32.29
C ALA A 12 36.09 13.01 33.56
N TYR A 13 34.91 13.63 33.52
CA TYR A 13 33.99 13.96 34.62
C TYR A 13 32.66 14.33 33.91
N GLY A 14 31.45 13.85 34.24
CA GLY A 14 30.90 13.42 35.52
C GLY A 14 29.75 14.37 35.89
N ASN A 15 28.61 13.78 36.29
CA ASN A 15 27.57 14.33 37.18
C ASN A 15 26.23 14.83 36.58
N ASP A 16 25.23 13.95 36.72
CA ASP A 16 23.96 14.08 37.46
C ASP A 16 23.09 15.35 37.40
N GLY A 17 21.79 15.09 37.18
CA GLY A 17 20.69 16.01 37.46
C GLY A 17 19.33 15.30 37.37
N LYS A 18 18.97 14.54 38.41
CA LYS A 18 17.59 14.12 38.69
C LYS A 18 16.77 15.33 39.16
N SER A 19 15.51 15.42 38.75
CA SER A 19 14.45 16.00 39.59
C SER A 19 13.14 15.25 39.35
N GLU A 20 12.74 14.47 40.34
CA GLU A 20 11.37 14.01 40.57
C GLU A 20 10.59 15.08 41.34
N THR A 21 9.34 14.73 41.70
CA THR A 21 8.38 15.39 42.62
C THR A 21 7.35 16.29 41.88
N VAL A 22 6.04 16.29 42.14
CA VAL A 22 5.22 15.91 43.31
C VAL A 22 3.79 15.51 42.86
N LEU A 23 3.21 14.53 43.57
CA LEU A 23 1.79 14.11 43.63
C LEU A 23 0.89 15.10 44.40
N SER A 24 -0.39 15.21 44.05
CA SER A 24 -1.56 15.39 44.95
C SER A 24 -2.74 15.99 44.16
N ASP A 25 -4.00 15.86 44.52
CA ASP A 25 -4.82 14.89 45.24
C ASP A 25 -6.24 15.51 45.25
N VAL A 26 -7.21 14.69 45.68
CA VAL A 26 -8.52 15.01 46.29
C VAL A 26 -9.73 15.40 45.44
N ALA A 27 -10.81 14.76 45.88
CA ALA A 27 -12.19 14.72 45.42
C ALA A 27 -13.06 15.89 45.92
N SER A 28 -14.29 15.97 45.42
CA SER A 28 -15.45 16.41 46.20
C SER A 28 -16.77 15.85 45.68
N ASP A 29 -17.50 15.27 46.63
CA ASP A 29 -18.89 14.81 46.62
C ASP A 29 -19.92 15.93 46.40
N ALA A 30 -21.09 15.56 45.89
CA ALA A 30 -22.39 16.03 46.41
C ALA A 30 -23.55 15.10 45.99
N GLU A 31 -24.18 14.47 46.98
CA GLU A 31 -25.46 13.74 46.97
C GLU A 31 -26.61 14.67 46.48
N LYS A 32 -27.82 14.25 46.05
CA LYS A 32 -28.80 13.37 46.69
C LYS A 32 -30.08 13.37 45.83
N SER A 33 -30.74 12.24 45.61
CA SER A 33 -32.21 12.09 45.76
C SER A 33 -32.66 10.66 45.49
N ILE A 34 -33.23 10.07 46.55
CA ILE A 34 -33.90 8.78 46.59
C ILE A 34 -35.36 9.01 46.16
N GLY A 35 -35.89 8.14 45.30
CA GLY A 35 -37.31 8.09 45.03
C GLY A 35 -37.72 6.96 44.08
N HIS A 36 -38.49 6.02 44.64
CA HIS A 36 -39.46 5.13 43.99
C HIS A 36 -39.01 3.70 43.58
N LEU A 37 -39.34 2.75 44.48
CA LEU A 37 -39.53 1.33 44.18
C LEU A 37 -40.81 1.13 43.34
N SER A 38 -40.78 0.28 42.32
CA SER A 38 -41.50 -1.02 42.25
C SER A 38 -41.68 -1.48 40.80
N ASP A 39 -41.39 -2.77 40.60
CA ASP A 39 -41.83 -3.67 39.53
C ASP A 39 -41.34 -3.45 38.10
N LEU A 40 -40.28 -4.18 37.75
CA LEU A 40 -40.18 -4.78 36.41
C LEU A 40 -39.66 -6.23 36.53
N GLU A 41 -40.57 -7.16 36.25
CA GLU A 41 -40.31 -8.60 36.21
C GLU A 41 -39.35 -8.95 35.07
N VAL A 42 -38.36 -9.79 35.40
CA VAL A 42 -37.47 -10.44 34.44
C VAL A 42 -38.12 -11.73 33.96
N ILE A 43 -38.57 -11.74 32.71
CA ILE A 43 -38.79 -12.92 31.87
C ILE A 43 -38.41 -12.46 30.47
N GLY A 44 -37.28 -12.83 29.87
CA GLY A 44 -36.90 -14.20 29.55
C GLY A 44 -36.81 -14.28 28.02
N GLY A 45 -35.58 -14.20 27.51
CA GLY A 45 -35.14 -14.69 26.20
C GLY A 45 -35.98 -14.33 24.97
N ASP A 46 -35.52 -13.33 24.22
CA ASP A 46 -35.40 -13.55 22.78
C ASP A 46 -33.92 -13.40 22.42
N ALA A 47 -33.31 -14.55 22.16
CA ALA A 47 -31.99 -14.66 21.60
C ALA A 47 -32.05 -14.07 20.19
N GLY A 48 -31.77 -12.78 20.08
CA GLY A 48 -31.14 -12.23 18.90
C GLY A 48 -29.85 -13.01 18.70
N ALA A 49 -29.96 -14.11 17.94
CA ALA A 49 -28.83 -14.91 17.51
C ALA A 49 -27.91 -13.97 16.76
N SER A 50 -26.93 -13.42 17.47
CA SER A 50 -25.69 -12.98 16.88
C SER A 50 -25.08 -14.24 16.29
N ALA A 51 -25.50 -14.56 15.06
CA ALA A 51 -24.85 -15.56 14.25
C ALA A 51 -23.41 -15.08 14.15
N SER A 52 -22.54 -15.69 14.96
CA SER A 52 -21.13 -15.38 14.92
C SER A 52 -20.70 -15.57 13.48
N ALA A 53 -20.29 -14.48 12.85
CA ALA A 53 -19.83 -14.51 11.47
C ALA A 53 -18.78 -15.62 11.38
N THR A 54 -19.01 -16.60 10.51
CA THR A 54 -18.04 -17.69 10.37
C THR A 54 -16.77 -17.09 9.79
N VAL A 55 -15.64 -17.29 10.46
CA VAL A 55 -14.36 -16.66 10.08
C VAL A 55 -13.36 -17.70 9.58
N CYS A 56 -12.50 -17.27 8.67
CA CYS A 56 -11.36 -18.07 8.26
C CYS A 56 -10.42 -18.28 9.45
N PRO A 57 -10.04 -19.53 9.79
CA PRO A 57 -9.15 -19.80 10.91
C PRO A 57 -7.70 -19.33 10.69
N TRP A 58 -7.35 -18.90 9.47
CA TRP A 58 -6.01 -18.41 9.13
C TRP A 58 -5.90 -16.88 9.17
N CYS A 59 -6.81 -16.17 8.50
CA CYS A 59 -6.76 -14.71 8.37
C CYS A 59 -7.82 -13.96 9.18
N GLY A 60 -8.79 -14.67 9.78
CA GLY A 60 -9.88 -14.08 10.55
C GLY A 60 -10.95 -13.34 9.73
N GLN A 61 -10.85 -13.35 8.39
CA GLN A 61 -11.85 -12.71 7.52
C GLN A 61 -13.15 -13.52 7.48
N PRO A 62 -14.33 -12.88 7.31
CA PRO A 62 -15.60 -13.58 7.22
C PRO A 62 -15.63 -14.48 5.97
N VAL A 63 -16.17 -15.69 6.14
CA VAL A 63 -16.34 -16.69 5.08
C VAL A 63 -17.71 -17.34 5.19
N ASP A 64 -18.20 -17.88 4.07
CA ASP A 64 -19.41 -18.71 4.09
C ASP A 64 -19.16 -19.97 4.92
N LYS A 65 -20.09 -20.26 5.84
CA LYS A 65 -20.04 -21.43 6.70
C LYS A 65 -20.06 -22.72 5.91
N MET A 66 -20.87 -22.81 4.85
CA MET A 66 -20.96 -23.99 3.99
C MET A 66 -19.61 -24.26 3.29
N LEU A 67 -18.96 -23.21 2.78
CA LEU A 67 -17.64 -23.36 2.14
C LEU A 67 -16.57 -23.85 3.13
N LEU A 68 -16.61 -23.38 4.38
CA LEU A 68 -15.66 -23.82 5.41
C LEU A 68 -15.94 -25.26 5.86
N ASP A 69 -17.20 -25.62 6.05
CA ASP A 69 -17.61 -26.96 6.49
C ASP A 69 -17.32 -28.01 5.40
N ASP A 70 -17.64 -27.70 4.13
CA ASP A 70 -17.35 -28.57 2.97
C ASP A 70 -15.85 -28.78 2.79
N PHE A 71 -15.04 -27.73 2.97
CA PHE A 71 -13.59 -27.81 2.82
C PHE A 71 -12.91 -28.56 3.97
N SER A 72 -13.42 -28.39 5.19
CA SER A 72 -12.89 -29.04 6.39
C SER A 72 -13.39 -30.48 6.58
N TRP A 73 -14.45 -30.87 5.86
CA TRP A 73 -15.22 -32.11 6.07
C TRP A 73 -15.58 -32.34 7.54
N GLY A 74 -15.93 -31.26 8.25
CA GLY A 74 -16.27 -31.28 9.67
C GLY A 74 -15.10 -31.61 10.62
N LYS A 75 -13.85 -31.58 10.16
CA LYS A 75 -12.65 -31.89 10.97
C LYS A 75 -11.84 -30.63 11.27
N ARG A 76 -11.13 -30.65 12.40
CA ARG A 76 -10.14 -29.60 12.73
C ARG A 76 -9.03 -29.60 11.68
N MET A 77 -8.88 -28.48 10.98
CA MET A 77 -7.87 -28.33 9.93
C MET A 77 -6.47 -28.14 10.52
N ASN A 78 -5.47 -28.81 9.96
CA ASN A 78 -4.06 -28.52 10.25
C ASN A 78 -3.62 -27.23 9.54
N VAL A 79 -2.44 -26.70 9.90
CA VAL A 79 -1.86 -25.47 9.33
C VAL A 79 -1.89 -25.47 7.79
N ARG A 80 -1.44 -26.57 7.16
CA ARG A 80 -1.40 -26.69 5.69
C ARG A 80 -2.79 -26.56 5.06
N LEU A 81 -3.80 -27.18 5.66
CA LEU A 81 -5.17 -27.15 5.18
C LEU A 81 -5.81 -25.78 5.42
N GLN A 82 -5.54 -25.14 6.56
CA GLN A 82 -5.97 -23.76 6.83
C GLN A 82 -5.37 -22.76 5.83
N THR A 83 -4.08 -22.85 5.52
CA THR A 83 -3.44 -21.99 4.50
C THR A 83 -4.05 -22.22 3.12
N ARG A 84 -4.36 -23.48 2.76
CA ARG A 84 -4.99 -23.81 1.47
C ARG A 84 -6.39 -23.22 1.36
N PHE A 85 -7.22 -23.37 2.41
CA PHE A 85 -8.53 -22.73 2.49
C PHE A 85 -8.42 -21.21 2.42
N CYS A 86 -7.43 -20.65 3.13
CA CYS A 86 -7.16 -19.23 3.14
C CYS A 86 -6.92 -18.69 1.73
N ARG A 87 -6.02 -19.35 0.99
CA ARG A 87 -5.71 -18.97 -0.40
C ARG A 87 -6.95 -19.09 -1.30
N GLN A 88 -7.74 -20.14 -1.12
CA GLN A 88 -8.92 -20.37 -1.95
C GLN A 88 -10.01 -19.32 -1.73
N HIS A 89 -10.42 -19.06 -0.48
CA HIS A 89 -11.47 -18.05 -0.24
C HIS A 89 -10.97 -16.65 -0.59
N LYS A 90 -9.70 -16.31 -0.31
CA LYS A 90 -9.14 -15.02 -0.75
C LYS A 90 -9.21 -14.85 -2.26
N LYS A 91 -8.87 -15.89 -3.02
CA LYS A 91 -8.99 -15.86 -4.49
C LYS A 91 -10.44 -15.68 -4.94
N GLN A 92 -11.40 -16.33 -4.27
CA GLN A 92 -12.81 -16.17 -4.57
C GLN A 92 -13.31 -14.74 -4.25
N THR A 93 -13.05 -14.24 -3.04
CA THR A 93 -13.39 -12.88 -2.64
C THR A 93 -12.74 -11.84 -3.55
N ALA A 94 -11.50 -12.09 -3.99
CA ALA A 94 -10.81 -11.23 -4.95
C ALA A 94 -11.55 -11.19 -6.30
N MET A 95 -11.95 -12.34 -6.85
CA MET A 95 -12.72 -12.40 -8.10
C MET A 95 -14.12 -11.77 -7.97
N GLU A 96 -14.81 -11.95 -6.83
CA GLU A 96 -16.09 -11.31 -6.56
C GLU A 96 -15.94 -9.79 -6.49
N THR A 97 -14.91 -9.30 -5.80
CA THR A 97 -14.60 -7.87 -5.72
C THR A 97 -14.24 -7.31 -7.09
N TRP A 98 -13.47 -8.05 -7.89
CA TRP A 98 -13.09 -7.67 -9.26
C TRP A 98 -14.34 -7.44 -10.13
N ARG A 99 -15.28 -8.38 -10.09
CA ARG A 99 -16.56 -8.27 -10.81
C ARG A 99 -17.42 -7.14 -10.27
N ALA A 100 -17.54 -7.01 -8.95
CA ALA A 100 -18.34 -5.96 -8.33
C ALA A 100 -17.82 -4.56 -8.66
N LYS A 101 -16.50 -4.39 -8.78
CA LYS A 101 -15.86 -3.13 -9.18
C LYS A 101 -15.78 -2.93 -10.70
N ASN A 102 -16.26 -3.88 -11.51
CA ASN A 102 -16.22 -3.84 -12.97
C ASN A 102 -14.80 -3.60 -13.53
N TYR A 103 -13.77 -4.18 -12.89
CA TYR A 103 -12.42 -4.09 -13.44
C TYR A 103 -12.30 -4.93 -14.73
N PRO A 104 -11.58 -4.42 -15.75
CA PRO A 104 -11.49 -5.09 -17.05
C PRO A 104 -10.73 -6.42 -16.94
N GLU A 105 -10.98 -7.32 -17.88
CA GLU A 105 -10.02 -8.40 -18.16
C GLU A 105 -8.85 -7.81 -18.95
N VAL A 106 -7.64 -7.95 -18.42
CA VAL A 106 -6.45 -7.34 -19.03
C VAL A 106 -5.98 -8.20 -20.20
N ASP A 107 -6.03 -7.64 -21.40
CA ASP A 107 -5.36 -8.19 -22.58
C ASP A 107 -3.87 -7.86 -22.54
N TRP A 108 -3.06 -8.89 -22.25
CA TRP A 108 -1.61 -8.76 -22.12
C TRP A 108 -0.87 -8.69 -23.46
N GLU A 109 -1.41 -9.28 -24.53
CA GLU A 109 -0.74 -9.33 -25.84
C GLU A 109 -0.78 -7.97 -26.54
N GLY A 110 -1.81 -7.17 -26.28
CA GLY A 110 -1.99 -5.82 -26.83
C GLY A 110 -1.36 -4.68 -26.01
N MET A 111 -0.64 -4.97 -24.93
CA MET A 111 -0.17 -3.96 -23.97
C MET A 111 0.77 -2.92 -24.61
N ASP A 112 1.72 -3.34 -25.44
CA ASP A 112 2.71 -2.42 -26.05
C ASP A 112 2.03 -1.32 -26.87
N ARG A 113 0.97 -1.66 -27.60
CA ARG A 113 0.19 -0.69 -28.37
C ARG A 113 -0.50 0.33 -27.46
N ARG A 114 -1.02 -0.13 -26.31
CA ARG A 114 -1.65 0.74 -25.31
C ARG A 114 -0.62 1.65 -24.65
N PHE A 115 0.57 1.14 -24.35
CA PHE A 115 1.66 1.94 -23.81
C PHE A 115 2.11 3.02 -24.79
N ALA A 116 2.30 2.64 -26.05
CA ALA A 116 2.71 3.55 -27.13
C ALA A 116 1.69 4.68 -27.36
N ALA A 117 0.39 4.45 -27.13
CA ALA A 117 -0.64 5.49 -27.23
C ALA A 117 -0.40 6.65 -26.25
N HIS A 118 0.26 6.39 -25.12
CA HIS A 118 0.57 7.38 -24.08
C HIS A 118 2.01 7.91 -24.13
N ARG A 119 2.77 7.54 -25.17
CA ARG A 119 4.18 7.93 -25.33
C ARG A 119 4.39 9.44 -25.27
N SER A 120 3.54 10.22 -25.94
CA SER A 120 3.66 11.69 -25.99
C SER A 120 3.45 12.32 -24.61
N PHE A 121 2.49 11.81 -23.84
CA PHE A 121 2.24 12.23 -22.47
C PHE A 121 3.46 11.95 -21.57
N LEU A 122 3.99 10.73 -21.62
CA LEU A 122 5.17 10.34 -20.84
C LEU A 122 6.41 11.15 -21.23
N LEU A 123 6.62 11.38 -22.52
CA LEU A 123 7.71 12.21 -23.03
C LEU A 123 7.60 13.66 -22.51
N GLY A 124 6.39 14.19 -22.36
CA GLY A 124 6.15 15.48 -21.72
C GLY A 124 6.68 15.50 -20.28
N ILE A 125 6.41 14.45 -19.50
CA ILE A 125 6.88 14.32 -18.11
C ILE A 125 8.40 14.25 -18.05
N ILE A 126 9.03 13.48 -18.94
CA ILE A 126 10.49 13.36 -19.06
C ILE A 126 11.13 14.72 -19.40
N ASN A 127 10.46 15.53 -20.22
CA ASN A 127 10.90 16.88 -20.57
C ASN A 127 10.55 17.94 -19.50
N GLY A 128 10.07 17.51 -18.34
CA GLY A 128 9.92 18.38 -17.18
C GLY A 128 8.49 18.87 -16.91
N ASN A 129 7.49 18.42 -17.66
CA ASN A 129 6.09 18.73 -17.36
C ASN A 129 5.74 18.28 -15.94
N ALA A 130 4.86 19.03 -15.30
CA ALA A 130 4.34 18.65 -14.00
C ALA A 130 3.46 17.39 -14.14
N SER A 131 3.69 16.43 -13.25
CA SER A 131 2.87 15.24 -13.09
C SER A 131 2.68 14.97 -11.60
N HIS A 132 1.69 14.17 -11.24
CA HIS A 132 1.42 13.89 -9.83
C HIS A 132 2.59 13.18 -9.17
N PHE A 133 3.05 12.08 -9.75
CA PHE A 133 4.13 11.26 -9.20
C PHE A 133 5.49 11.95 -9.33
N ARG A 134 5.73 12.74 -10.40
CA ARG A 134 6.95 13.57 -10.51
C ARG A 134 7.01 14.63 -9.39
N SER A 135 5.87 15.24 -9.05
CA SER A 135 5.79 16.23 -7.98
C SER A 135 6.04 15.60 -6.61
N ILE A 136 5.48 14.41 -6.35
CA ILE A 136 5.74 13.65 -5.12
C ILE A 136 7.23 13.29 -5.02
N LEU A 137 7.84 12.80 -6.11
CA LEU A 137 9.26 12.47 -6.13
C LEU A 137 10.12 13.71 -5.87
N ALA A 138 9.80 14.84 -6.52
CA ALA A 138 10.49 16.11 -6.30
C ALA A 138 10.38 16.57 -4.83
N GLN A 139 9.23 16.41 -4.19
CA GLN A 139 9.05 16.70 -2.77
C GLN A 139 9.88 15.77 -1.88
N LYS A 140 9.92 14.46 -2.16
CA LYS A 140 10.75 13.48 -1.44
C LYS A 140 12.25 13.77 -1.58
N ILE A 141 12.69 14.24 -2.74
CA ILE A 141 14.08 14.67 -2.98
C ILE A 141 14.39 15.91 -2.14
N LYS A 142 13.50 16.91 -2.15
CA LYS A 142 13.66 18.13 -1.35
C LYS A 142 13.69 17.86 0.15
N SER A 143 12.89 16.91 0.64
CA SER A 143 12.85 16.54 2.06
C SER A 143 13.98 15.60 2.51
N GLY A 144 14.87 15.20 1.59
CA GLY A 144 15.96 14.25 1.87
C GLY A 144 15.50 12.79 2.06
N GLN A 145 14.19 12.52 1.97
CA GLN A 145 13.62 11.18 2.06
C GLN A 145 13.91 10.32 0.82
N ALA A 146 14.42 10.93 -0.25
CA ALA A 146 14.83 10.21 -1.44
C ALA A 146 15.82 9.06 -1.16
N ARG A 147 16.64 9.14 -0.11
CA ARG A 147 17.66 8.11 0.17
C ARG A 147 17.12 6.88 0.92
N SER A 148 15.87 6.89 1.39
CA SER A 148 15.28 5.78 2.14
C SER A 148 14.31 4.98 1.28
N MET A 149 14.78 3.82 0.78
CA MET A 149 13.97 2.85 0.00
C MET A 149 12.84 2.22 0.82
N LYS A 150 12.99 2.17 2.16
CA LYS A 150 12.09 1.43 3.07
C LYS A 150 10.67 2.00 3.23
N LYS A 151 10.40 3.19 2.70
CA LYS A 151 9.12 3.91 2.84
C LYS A 151 8.38 4.09 1.51
N GLU A 152 8.90 3.53 0.43
CA GLU A 152 8.22 3.62 -0.85
C GLU A 152 7.16 2.54 -0.87
N GLY A 153 5.91 2.95 -0.62
CA GLY A 153 4.77 2.05 -0.73
C GLY A 153 4.77 1.34 -2.08
N ASP A 154 4.21 0.14 -2.10
CA ASP A 154 4.24 -0.76 -3.24
C ASP A 154 3.93 0.00 -4.54
N MET A 155 4.90 0.05 -5.46
CA MET A 155 4.78 0.71 -6.76
C MET A 155 3.94 -0.09 -7.76
N ASN A 156 3.14 -1.02 -7.23
CA ASN A 156 2.30 -1.90 -8.00
C ASN A 156 1.25 -1.06 -8.76
N PRO A 157 1.08 -1.23 -10.08
CA PRO A 157 0.17 -0.44 -10.91
C PRO A 157 -1.31 -0.83 -10.71
N GLY A 158 -1.75 -0.98 -9.46
CA GLY A 158 -3.11 -1.38 -9.10
C GLY A 158 -3.45 -2.78 -9.59
N TYR A 159 -4.61 -2.93 -10.24
CA TYR A 159 -5.11 -4.21 -10.73
C TYR A 159 -4.23 -4.83 -11.81
N TYR A 160 -3.34 -4.07 -12.43
CA TYR A 160 -2.33 -4.59 -13.35
C TYR A 160 -1.31 -5.50 -12.65
N GLY A 161 -1.13 -5.34 -11.33
CA GLY A 161 -0.31 -6.23 -10.53
C GLY A 161 1.18 -6.28 -10.92
N PRO A 162 1.94 -7.20 -10.30
CA PRO A 162 3.37 -7.36 -10.58
C PRO A 162 3.66 -7.64 -12.06
N ARG A 163 2.83 -8.46 -12.72
CA ARG A 163 3.00 -8.73 -14.16
C ARG A 163 2.93 -7.45 -15.00
N GLY A 164 1.97 -6.56 -14.72
CA GLY A 164 1.87 -5.28 -15.42
C GLY A 164 3.00 -4.32 -15.06
N PHE A 165 3.50 -4.37 -13.82
CA PHE A 165 4.67 -3.59 -13.41
C PHE A 165 5.89 -3.95 -14.26
N ASP A 166 6.18 -5.24 -14.41
CA ASP A 166 7.34 -5.72 -15.18
C ASP A 166 7.23 -5.31 -16.65
N LEU A 167 6.07 -5.54 -17.29
CA LEU A 167 5.84 -5.15 -18.68
C LEU A 167 5.97 -3.63 -18.90
N MET A 168 5.42 -2.81 -18.00
CA MET A 168 5.56 -1.36 -18.08
C MET A 168 7.02 -0.94 -17.89
N CYS A 169 7.74 -1.54 -16.93
CA CYS A 169 9.15 -1.25 -16.71
C CYS A 169 9.99 -1.57 -17.94
N ASP A 170 9.84 -2.76 -18.50
CA ASP A 170 10.60 -3.21 -19.67
C ASP A 170 10.36 -2.28 -20.87
N TYR A 171 9.10 -1.98 -21.17
CA TYR A 171 8.72 -1.04 -22.23
C TYR A 171 9.36 0.35 -22.02
N LEU A 172 9.27 0.90 -20.80
CA LEU A 172 9.76 2.25 -20.51
C LEU A 172 11.30 2.34 -20.50
N VAL A 173 11.98 1.27 -20.11
CA VAL A 173 13.45 1.19 -20.18
C VAL A 173 13.91 1.15 -21.64
N ASP A 174 13.27 0.34 -22.47
CA ASP A 174 13.60 0.24 -23.90
C ASP A 174 13.33 1.57 -24.63
N GLU A 175 12.15 2.16 -24.41
CA GLU A 175 11.73 3.36 -25.13
C GLU A 175 12.44 4.65 -24.66
N PHE A 176 12.69 4.79 -23.35
CA PHE A 176 13.14 6.06 -22.76
C PHE A 176 14.47 5.98 -22.01
N GLY A 177 15.10 4.80 -21.92
CA GLY A 177 16.29 4.58 -21.09
C GLY A 177 17.45 5.53 -21.42
N GLU A 178 17.82 5.66 -22.70
CA GLU A 178 18.90 6.55 -23.13
C GLU A 178 18.55 8.03 -22.93
N LEU A 179 17.32 8.43 -23.28
CA LEU A 179 16.86 9.79 -23.08
C LEU A 179 16.88 10.19 -21.59
N LEU A 180 16.48 9.28 -20.70
CA LEU A 180 16.50 9.53 -19.26
C LEU A 180 17.93 9.63 -18.71
N LYS A 181 18.91 8.95 -19.30
CA LYS A 181 20.33 9.11 -18.92
C LYS A 181 20.85 10.49 -19.32
N GLU A 182 20.51 10.95 -20.52
CA GLU A 182 20.84 12.29 -21.00
C GLU A 182 20.19 13.36 -20.10
N LYS A 183 18.88 13.25 -19.85
CA LYS A 183 18.15 14.20 -19.01
C LYS A 183 18.59 14.21 -17.55
N ALA A 184 19.14 13.10 -17.04
CA ALA A 184 19.65 13.04 -15.67
C ALA A 184 20.87 13.94 -15.42
N VAL A 185 21.52 14.47 -16.47
CA VAL A 185 22.61 15.43 -16.30
C VAL A 185 22.10 16.76 -15.73
N ASP A 186 20.94 17.23 -16.20
CA ASP A 186 20.41 18.56 -15.88
C ASP A 186 19.10 18.54 -15.05
N ASP A 187 18.33 17.45 -15.09
CA ASP A 187 17.08 17.33 -14.33
C ASP A 187 17.33 16.69 -12.95
N ARG A 188 17.25 17.53 -11.90
CA ARG A 188 17.45 17.11 -10.50
C ARG A 188 16.44 16.05 -10.01
N VAL A 189 15.24 15.99 -10.58
CA VAL A 189 14.22 15.00 -10.19
C VAL A 189 14.59 13.63 -10.74
N ILE A 190 15.07 13.57 -11.98
CA ILE A 190 15.57 12.34 -12.60
C ILE A 190 16.89 11.92 -11.95
N ALA A 191 17.83 12.86 -11.81
CA ALA A 191 19.15 12.62 -11.21
C ALA A 191 19.08 12.20 -9.73
N GLY A 192 18.08 12.69 -8.99
CA GLY A 192 18.01 12.54 -7.54
C GLY A 192 17.99 11.10 -7.05
N ARG A 193 17.51 10.16 -7.87
CA ARG A 193 17.57 8.70 -7.63
C ARG A 193 18.06 7.88 -8.83
N GLY A 194 18.32 8.53 -9.96
CA GLY A 194 18.69 7.89 -11.20
C GLY A 194 17.49 7.49 -12.06
N SER A 195 17.79 7.29 -13.34
CA SER A 195 16.81 7.04 -14.41
C SER A 195 15.93 5.81 -14.14
N ALA A 196 16.49 4.72 -13.62
CA ALA A 196 15.73 3.50 -13.32
C ALA A 196 14.68 3.73 -12.22
N ALA A 197 15.07 4.41 -11.13
CA ALA A 197 14.13 4.74 -10.06
C ALA A 197 13.04 5.71 -10.53
N PHE A 198 13.37 6.63 -11.44
CA PHE A 198 12.38 7.52 -12.05
C PHE A 198 11.35 6.75 -12.89
N ILE A 199 11.78 5.74 -13.66
CA ILE A 199 10.88 4.85 -14.40
C ILE A 199 9.90 4.17 -13.43
N GLN A 200 10.42 3.48 -12.42
CA GLN A 200 9.61 2.70 -11.48
C GLN A 200 8.66 3.56 -10.64
N THR A 201 9.13 4.71 -10.13
CA THR A 201 8.37 5.56 -9.21
C THR A 201 7.42 6.54 -9.88
N VAL A 202 7.74 6.97 -11.11
CA VAL A 202 7.00 8.02 -11.82
C VAL A 202 6.37 7.45 -13.07
N LEU A 203 7.15 7.00 -14.03
CA LEU A 203 6.62 6.69 -15.36
C LEU A 203 5.67 5.48 -15.34
N VAL A 204 5.98 4.43 -14.59
CA VAL A 204 5.07 3.28 -14.40
C VAL A 204 3.76 3.72 -13.77
N ALA A 205 3.81 4.52 -12.71
CA ALA A 205 2.62 4.99 -12.01
C ALA A 205 1.76 5.93 -12.88
N GLU A 206 2.39 6.84 -13.64
CA GLU A 206 1.70 7.74 -14.56
C GLU A 206 1.08 6.98 -15.74
N LEU A 207 1.80 5.99 -16.29
CA LEU A 207 1.28 5.12 -17.36
C LEU A 207 0.10 4.27 -16.86
N ALA A 208 0.22 3.65 -15.69
CA ALA A 208 -0.85 2.89 -15.07
C ALA A 208 -2.12 3.73 -14.88
N VAL A 209 -1.98 4.98 -14.41
CA VAL A 209 -3.11 5.91 -14.30
C VAL A 209 -3.75 6.17 -15.67
N GLN A 210 -2.98 6.38 -16.74
CA GLN A 210 -3.57 6.57 -18.07
C GLN A 210 -4.32 5.32 -18.55
N LEU A 211 -3.77 4.14 -18.34
CA LEU A 211 -4.43 2.89 -18.73
C LEU A 211 -5.73 2.68 -17.94
N ILE A 212 -5.72 2.94 -16.62
CA ILE A 212 -6.93 2.86 -15.78
C ILE A 212 -7.98 3.87 -16.23
N LYS A 213 -7.57 5.09 -16.62
CA LYS A 213 -8.50 6.10 -17.17
C LYS A 213 -9.15 5.58 -18.45
N ASP A 214 -8.39 4.96 -19.33
CA ASP A 214 -8.91 4.43 -20.60
C ASP A 214 -9.86 3.25 -20.35
N ASP A 215 -9.51 2.34 -19.43
CA ASP A 215 -10.30 1.15 -19.13
C ASP A 215 -11.61 1.48 -18.43
N MET A 216 -11.56 2.38 -17.44
CA MET A 216 -12.67 2.66 -16.55
C MET A 216 -13.48 3.88 -17.00
N GLY A 217 -12.96 4.68 -17.94
CA GLY A 217 -13.61 5.91 -18.41
C GLY A 217 -13.70 7.00 -17.33
N VAL A 218 -12.70 7.08 -16.45
CA VAL A 218 -12.72 7.93 -15.24
C VAL A 218 -11.73 9.11 -15.30
N SER A 219 -11.84 10.02 -14.35
CA SER A 219 -10.88 11.12 -14.15
C SER A 219 -9.50 10.62 -13.67
N ALA A 220 -8.48 11.49 -13.74
CA ALA A 220 -7.14 11.14 -13.27
C ALA A 220 -7.06 11.01 -11.73
N GLU A 221 -7.87 11.75 -10.98
CA GLU A 221 -8.05 11.58 -9.54
C GLU A 221 -8.63 10.20 -9.21
N GLU A 222 -9.73 9.82 -9.86
CA GLU A 222 -10.40 8.54 -9.63
C GLU A 222 -9.53 7.36 -10.05
N ALA A 223 -8.83 7.46 -11.19
CA ALA A 223 -7.91 6.42 -11.64
C ALA A 223 -6.77 6.18 -10.64
N ARG A 224 -6.27 7.23 -9.97
CA ARG A 224 -5.29 7.08 -8.87
C ARG A 224 -5.89 6.37 -7.67
N SER A 225 -7.13 6.67 -7.30
CA SER A 225 -7.83 5.95 -6.22
C SER A 225 -8.00 4.48 -6.56
N ILE A 226 -8.47 4.18 -7.77
CA ILE A 226 -8.61 2.81 -8.28
C ILE A 226 -7.26 2.10 -8.27
N MET A 227 -6.19 2.75 -8.75
CA MET A 227 -4.85 2.19 -8.73
C MET A 227 -4.42 1.80 -7.31
N GLU A 228 -4.66 2.64 -6.31
CA GLU A 228 -4.30 2.34 -4.92
C GLU A 228 -5.16 1.21 -4.33
N GLU A 229 -6.48 1.30 -4.50
CA GLU A 229 -7.44 0.33 -3.94
C GLU A 229 -7.32 -1.07 -4.55
N SER A 230 -6.80 -1.16 -5.78
CA SER A 230 -6.72 -2.41 -6.52
C SER A 230 -5.38 -3.13 -6.39
N LYS A 231 -4.37 -2.59 -5.70
CA LYS A 231 -3.03 -3.21 -5.59
C LYS A 231 -3.08 -4.63 -5.05
N ALA A 232 -3.80 -4.85 -3.94
CA ALA A 232 -3.90 -6.17 -3.32
C ALA A 232 -4.62 -7.17 -4.24
N LEU A 233 -5.60 -6.70 -5.02
CA LEU A 233 -6.30 -7.53 -6.00
C LEU A 233 -5.39 -7.86 -7.18
N GLY A 234 -4.68 -6.88 -7.74
CA GLY A 234 -3.72 -7.09 -8.81
C GLY A 234 -2.60 -8.04 -8.41
N GLU A 235 -2.10 -7.95 -7.19
CA GLU A 235 -1.09 -8.89 -6.66
C GLU A 235 -1.61 -10.33 -6.60
N MET A 236 -2.86 -10.55 -6.17
CA MET A 236 -3.44 -11.89 -6.08
C MET A 236 -3.85 -12.49 -7.43
N VAL A 237 -4.22 -11.64 -8.40
CA VAL A 237 -4.77 -12.09 -9.70
C VAL A 237 -3.68 -12.16 -10.77
N HIS A 238 -2.72 -11.24 -10.74
CA HIS A 238 -1.65 -11.10 -11.72
C HIS A 238 -0.28 -11.23 -11.06
N GLU A 239 -0.08 -12.33 -10.32
CA GLU A 239 1.21 -12.70 -9.72
C GLU A 239 2.34 -12.63 -10.79
N GLY A 240 3.51 -12.13 -10.38
CA GLY A 240 4.69 -12.06 -11.24
C GLY A 240 5.17 -13.47 -11.62
N THR A 241 5.47 -13.67 -12.90
CA THR A 241 5.99 -14.94 -13.44
C THR A 241 7.43 -15.21 -13.07
#